data_AF-F4XIT9-F1
#
_entry.id   AF-F4XIT9-F1
#
_cell.length_a   1.000
_cell.length_b   1.000
_cell.length_c   1.000
_cell.angle_alpha   90.00
_cell.angle_beta   90.00
_cell.angle_gamma   90.00
#
_symmetry.space_group_name_H-M   'P 1'
#
loop_
_entity.id
_entity.type
_entity.pdbx_description
1 polymer ?
#
loop_
_entity_poly.entity_id
_entity_poly.type
_entity_poly.pdbx_seq_one_letter_code
_entity_poly.pdbx_strand_id
1 'polypeptide(L)' 'MPNVIADTSPIQYLYQTNLLDLLPQLYGSVIVPQAVANELAALVFRLDYSTRMAVLKLAGELSW' A
#
# COMPACT_ATOMS: atom_id res chain seq x y z
N MET A 1 -2.84 17.14 10.18
CA MET A 1 -1.90 16.01 10.19
C MET A 1 -1.07 16.10 8.90
N PRO A 2 0.24 15.81 8.92
CA PRO A 2 1.08 15.95 7.73
C PRO A 2 0.76 14.86 6.70
N ASN A 3 0.76 15.23 5.42
CA ASN A 3 0.75 14.24 4.34
C ASN A 3 2.10 13.51 4.35
N VAL A 4 2.08 12.18 4.37
CA VAL A 4 3.29 11.36 4.34
C VAL A 4 3.41 10.66 2.99
N ILE A 5 4.60 10.71 2.39
CA ILE A 5 4.94 9.93 1.21
C ILE A 5 5.56 8.61 1.68
N ALA A 6 4.98 7.49 1.28
CA ALA A 6 5.45 6.17 1.67
C ALA A 6 6.28 5.51 0.56
N ASP A 7 7.32 4.78 0.98
CA ASP A 7 8.17 3.96 0.12
C ASP A 7 7.68 2.49 0.11
N THR A 8 8.29 1.63 -0.71
CA THR A 8 7.94 0.22 -0.89
C THR A 8 8.11 -0.59 0.40
N SER A 9 9.21 -0.38 1.14
CA SER A 9 9.57 -1.22 2.31
C SER A 9 8.64 -1.08 3.53
N PRO A 10 8.19 0.12 3.97
CA PRO A 10 7.26 0.21 5.10
C PRO A 10 5.87 -0.36 4.78
N ILE A 11 5.39 -0.17 3.54
CA ILE A 11 4.12 -0.76 3.06
C ILE A 11 4.22 -2.29 3.10
N GLN A 12 5.34 -2.84 2.62
CA GLN A 12 5.58 -4.28 2.60
C GLN A 12 5.56 -4.91 3.99
N TYR A 13 6.31 -4.35 4.96
CA TYR A 13 6.41 -4.96 6.28
C TYR A 13 5.12 -4.82 7.10
N LEU A 14 4.43 -3.68 7.00
CA LEU A 14 3.15 -3.51 7.67
C LEU A 14 2.08 -4.42 7.07
N TYR A 15 2.11 -4.61 5.75
CA TYR A 15 1.24 -5.59 5.14
C TYR A 15 1.52 -7.02 5.65
N GLN A 16 2.78 -7.47 5.65
CA GLN A 16 3.17 -8.83 6.09
C GLN A 16 2.78 -9.14 7.54
N THR A 17 2.63 -8.10 8.36
CA THR A 17 2.23 -8.20 9.77
C THR A 17 0.74 -7.90 9.99
N ASN A 18 -0.03 -7.70 8.92
CA ASN A 18 -1.45 -7.35 8.95
C ASN A 18 -1.75 -6.04 9.72
N LEU A 19 -0.87 -5.05 9.56
CA LEU A 19 -0.88 -3.75 10.22
C LEU A 19 -0.88 -2.56 9.23
N LEU A 20 -1.21 -2.80 7.95
CA LEU A 20 -1.19 -1.74 6.92
C LEU A 20 -2.10 -0.55 7.26
N ASP A 21 -3.22 -0.82 7.94
CA ASP A 21 -4.19 0.17 8.39
C ASP A 21 -3.63 1.18 9.42
N LEU A 22 -2.45 0.90 10.01
CA LEU A 22 -1.79 1.85 10.89
C LEU A 22 -1.34 3.12 10.17
N LEU A 23 -1.00 3.04 8.88
CA LEU A 23 -0.53 4.23 8.13
C LEU A 23 -1.58 5.35 8.09
N PRO A 24 -2.83 5.13 7.63
CA PRO A 24 -3.86 6.16 7.69
C PRO A 24 -4.27 6.53 9.12
N GLN A 25 -4.19 5.61 10.09
CA GLN A 25 -4.49 5.93 11.50
C GLN A 25 -3.47 6.89 12.13
N LEU A 26 -2.19 6.76 11.78
CA LEU A 26 -1.11 7.58 12.33
C LEU A 26 -0.94 8.92 11.61
N TYR A 27 -1.15 8.95 10.29
CA TYR A 27 -0.81 10.11 9.45
C TYR A 27 -2.02 10.80 8.82
N GLY A 28 -3.21 10.20 8.86
CA GLY A 28 -4.44 10.70 8.25
C GLY A 28 -4.46 10.53 6.72
N SER A 29 -3.42 10.96 6.03
CA SER A 29 -3.26 10.81 4.57
C SER A 29 -1.88 10.27 4.20
N VAL A 30 -1.88 9.24 3.37
CA VAL A 30 -0.68 8.55 2.89
C VAL A 30 -0.68 8.62 1.38
N ILE A 31 0.36 9.21 0.82
CA ILE A 31 0.58 9.31 -0.62
C ILE A 31 1.52 8.19 -1.03
N VAL A 32 1.07 7.33 -1.92
CA VAL A 32 1.90 6.28 -2.53
C VAL A 32 2.25 6.73 -3.95
N PRO A 33 3.52 7.03 -4.26
CA PRO A 33 3.93 7.38 -5.62
C PRO A 33 3.65 6.22 -6.59
N GLN A 34 3.32 6.54 -7.85
CA GLN A 34 3.07 5.52 -8.87
C GLN A 34 4.24 4.56 -9.06
N ALA A 35 5.49 5.04 -8.95
CA ALA A 35 6.68 4.19 -9.04
C ALA A 35 6.71 3.12 -7.93
N VAL A 36 6.31 3.48 -6.70
CA VAL A 36 6.21 2.56 -5.56
C VAL A 36 5.07 1.55 -5.77
N ALA A 37 3.92 2.01 -6.26
CA ALA A 37 2.82 1.11 -6.61
C ALA A 37 3.22 0.09 -7.69
N ASN A 38 3.95 0.53 -8.71
CA ASN A 38 4.47 -0.33 -9.77
C ASN A 38 5.49 -1.34 -9.23
N GLU A 39 6.39 -0.93 -8.32
CA GLU A 39 7.35 -1.82 -7.68
C GLU A 39 6.63 -2.89 -6.86
N LEU A 40 5.63 -2.50 -6.05
CA LEU A 40 4.78 -3.41 -5.29
C LEU A 40 4.02 -4.40 -6.20
N ALA A 41 3.57 -3.98 -7.39
CA ALA A 41 2.94 -4.87 -8.35
C ALA A 41 3.93 -5.81 -9.05
N ALA A 42 5.12 -5.30 -9.39
CA ALA A 42 6.17 -6.02 -10.12
C ALA A 42 6.92 -7.04 -9.25
N LEU A 43 6.97 -6.85 -7.95
CA LEU A 43 7.66 -7.71 -6.99
C LEU A 43 7.06 -9.14 -6.88
N VAL A 44 6.13 -9.54 -7.77
CA VAL A 44 5.37 -10.82 -7.77
C VAL A 44 5.17 -11.28 -6.35
N PHE A 45 4.64 -10.33 -5.60
CA PHE A 45 4.45 -10.42 -4.20
C PHE A 45 3.69 -11.72 -3.96
N ARG A 46 4.20 -12.61 -3.10
CA ARG A 46 3.45 -13.75 -2.56
C ARG A 46 2.33 -13.25 -1.63
N LEU A 47 1.62 -12.24 -2.07
CA LEU A 47 0.40 -11.73 -1.51
C LEU A 47 -0.68 -12.69 -1.92
N ASP A 48 -1.47 -13.12 -0.96
CA ASP A 48 -2.73 -13.74 -1.28
C ASP A 48 -3.60 -12.76 -2.09
N TYR A 49 -4.57 -13.31 -2.79
CA TYR A 49 -5.44 -12.58 -3.72
C TYR A 49 -6.04 -11.30 -3.11
N SER A 50 -6.42 -11.34 -1.84
CA SER A 50 -7.08 -10.23 -1.15
C SER A 50 -6.24 -8.96 -1.15
N THR A 51 -4.93 -9.11 -1.08
CA THR A 51 -4.03 -7.97 -0.93
C THR A 51 -3.64 -7.36 -2.24
N ARG A 52 -3.47 -8.20 -3.28
CA ARG A 52 -3.40 -7.68 -4.64
C ARG A 52 -4.62 -6.79 -4.93
N MET A 53 -5.81 -7.21 -4.51
CA MET A 53 -7.03 -6.44 -4.71
C MET A 53 -7.06 -5.14 -3.88
N ALA A 54 -6.60 -5.17 -2.63
CA ALA A 54 -6.53 -3.97 -1.79
C ALA A 54 -5.56 -2.91 -2.35
N VAL A 55 -4.39 -3.32 -2.84
CA VAL A 55 -3.41 -2.42 -3.47
C VAL A 55 -3.97 -1.77 -4.73
N LEU A 56 -4.61 -2.56 -5.60
CA LEU A 56 -5.21 -2.04 -6.84
C LEU A 56 -6.35 -1.05 -6.55
N LYS A 57 -7.13 -1.26 -5.47
CA LYS A 57 -8.16 -0.31 -5.02
C LYS A 57 -7.55 0.99 -4.49
N LEU A 58 -6.50 0.92 -3.69
CA LEU A 58 -5.77 2.09 -3.18
C LEU A 58 -5.09 2.88 -4.30
N ALA A 59 -4.59 2.20 -5.33
CA ALA A 59 -4.00 2.81 -6.52
C ALA A 59 -5.03 3.42 -7.49
N GLY A 60 -6.34 3.22 -7.25
CA GLY A 60 -7.41 3.70 -8.12
C GLY A 60 -7.57 2.91 -9.43
N GLU A 61 -6.96 1.73 -9.52
CA GLU A 61 -7.03 0.84 -10.68
C GLU A 61 -8.28 -0.07 -10.65
N LEU A 62 -8.94 -0.18 -9.49
CA LEU A 62 -10.19 -0.92 -9.30
C LEU A 62 -11.18 -0.13 -8.44
N SER A 63 -12.47 -0.22 -8.77
CA SER A 63 -13.56 0.30 -7.95
C SER A 63 -13.92 -0.66 -6.79
N TRP A 64 -14.59 -0.15 -5.76
CA TRP A 64 -14.96 -0.88 -4.54
C TRP A 64 -15.86 -2.10 -4.80
#